data_AF-A0A3C1KCK3-F1
#
_entry.id   AF-A0A3C1KCK3-F1
#
_cell.length_a   1.000
_cell.length_b   1.000
_cell.length_c   1.000
_cell.angle_alpha   90.00
_cell.angle_beta   90.00
_cell.angle_gamma   90.00
#
_symmetry.space_group_name_H-M   'P 1'
#
loop_
_entity.id
_entity.type
_entity.pdbx_description
1 polymer ?
#
loop_
_entity_poly.entity_id
_entity_poly.type
_entity_poly.pdbx_seq_one_letter_code
_entity_poly.pdbx_strand_id
1 'polypeptide(L)'
;MFALIVHGGKAPWRARAALTWLAFIACLGPVGMFRIDAVTVPLAIIALLLAFRVPTVSSALLTAGAWIKIWPAALVGALVVARRGTRVRVVAAALGVTVVVIATLFALGGAGNVFGFLSSQFGRGLQVESTAATPFTWLAALHVGGFHVAYNADIITFEVTGPGVTFVAALLTPLLAIAALAVLALGAWKSVRGAHLVQLLPPLALALVLVLIVTNKVGSPQFLDWIIAPFVLWAAVDGTRLRTGLRLGGAVLLLTQLIYPIIYDLIWSAHPLGIAVLSVRNILLVTLLVWSVRRVARVPVRVTSYAA
;
A
#
# COMPACT_ATOMS: atom_id res chain seq x y z
N MET A 1 -12.45 15.31 4.33
CA MET A 1 -12.36 14.03 5.10
C MET A 1 -12.37 14.26 6.62
N PHE A 2 -11.51 15.11 7.18
CA PHE A 2 -11.51 15.43 8.61
C PHE A 2 -12.90 15.85 9.14
N ALA A 3 -13.60 16.74 8.44
CA ALA A 3 -14.99 17.11 8.76
C ALA A 3 -15.95 15.90 8.76
N LEU A 4 -15.86 14.98 7.80
CA LEU A 4 -16.70 13.77 7.76
C LEU A 4 -16.42 12.82 8.95
N ILE A 5 -15.18 12.80 9.45
CA ILE A 5 -14.81 12.04 10.63
C ILE A 5 -15.28 12.75 11.90
N VAL A 6 -15.23 14.08 11.98
CA VAL A 6 -15.46 14.85 13.22
C VAL A 6 -16.92 15.35 13.40
N HIS A 7 -17.66 15.68 12.34
CA HIS A 7 -19.00 16.31 12.43
C HIS A 7 -20.13 15.41 12.95
N GLY A 8 -19.87 14.14 13.29
CA GLY A 8 -20.92 13.18 13.67
C GLY A 8 -20.98 12.81 15.15
N GLY A 9 -20.46 13.64 16.06
CA GLY A 9 -20.52 13.46 17.52
C GLY A 9 -19.30 12.81 18.17
N LYS A 10 -19.33 12.68 19.52
CA LYS A 10 -18.23 12.23 20.41
C LYS A 10 -17.92 10.71 20.34
N ALA A 11 -18.07 10.06 19.19
CA ALA A 11 -17.82 8.62 19.11
C ALA A 11 -16.31 8.33 19.21
N PRO A 12 -15.83 7.51 20.17
CA PRO A 12 -14.40 7.30 20.40
C PRO A 12 -13.63 6.78 19.16
N TRP A 13 -14.31 6.03 18.27
CA TRP A 13 -13.71 5.55 17.04
C TRP A 13 -13.36 6.66 16.03
N ARG A 14 -14.17 7.73 15.97
CA ARG A 14 -13.94 8.89 15.10
C ARG A 14 -12.69 9.63 15.53
N ALA A 15 -12.54 9.86 16.83
CA ALA A 15 -11.36 10.48 17.42
C ALA A 15 -10.10 9.66 17.14
N ARG A 16 -10.13 8.33 17.33
CA ARG A 16 -8.99 7.46 17.00
C ARG A 16 -8.62 7.52 15.52
N ALA A 17 -9.59 7.41 14.62
CA ALA A 17 -9.35 7.50 13.18
C ALA A 17 -8.74 8.85 12.78
N ALA A 18 -9.28 9.96 13.29
CA ALA A 18 -8.77 11.30 13.03
C ALA A 18 -7.36 11.50 13.60
N LEU A 19 -7.10 11.09 14.84
CA LEU A 19 -5.79 11.20 15.47
C LEU A 19 -4.74 10.35 14.75
N THR A 20 -5.09 9.12 14.32
CA THR A 20 -4.19 8.29 13.52
C THR A 20 -3.88 8.95 12.18
N TRP A 21 -4.88 9.49 11.49
CA TRP A 21 -4.68 10.25 10.24
C TRP A 21 -3.71 11.42 10.44
N LEU A 22 -3.99 12.28 11.42
CA LEU A 22 -3.18 13.47 11.71
C LEU A 22 -1.75 13.09 12.11
N ALA A 23 -1.58 12.12 13.01
CA ALA A 23 -0.27 11.67 13.45
C ALA A 23 0.55 11.08 12.29
N PHE A 24 -0.08 10.29 11.41
CA PHE A 24 0.63 9.64 10.32
C PHE A 24 1.03 10.65 9.22
N ILE A 25 0.17 11.63 8.92
CA ILE A 25 0.56 12.73 8.04
C ILE A 25 1.69 13.55 8.65
N ALA A 26 1.61 13.86 9.95
CA ALA A 26 2.68 14.58 10.64
C ALA A 26 4.00 13.80 10.63
N CYS A 27 3.95 12.45 10.69
CA CYS A 27 5.13 11.60 10.59
C CYS A 27 5.70 11.52 9.17
N LEU A 28 4.86 11.56 8.13
CA LEU A 28 5.29 11.49 6.73
C LEU A 28 5.75 12.86 6.20
N GLY A 29 5.24 13.94 6.79
CA GLY A 29 5.61 15.30 6.44
C GLY A 29 5.13 15.71 5.05
N PRO A 30 5.89 16.56 4.32
CA PRO A 30 5.42 17.18 3.09
C PRO A 30 5.27 16.19 1.91
N VAL A 31 5.83 14.99 2.02
CA VAL A 31 5.82 13.97 0.96
C VAL A 31 4.42 13.66 0.46
N GLY A 32 3.43 13.63 1.35
CA GLY A 32 2.03 13.30 1.02
C GLY A 32 1.18 14.47 0.52
N MET A 33 1.67 15.72 0.54
CA MET A 33 0.81 16.91 0.36
C MET A 33 0.69 17.40 -1.09
N PHE A 34 1.65 17.11 -1.97
CA PHE A 34 1.71 17.65 -3.34
C PHE A 34 1.64 16.57 -4.42
N ARG A 35 0.94 15.47 -4.14
CA ARG A 35 0.85 14.30 -5.03
C ARG A 35 -0.59 13.88 -5.22
N ILE A 36 -0.86 13.12 -6.29
CA ILE A 36 -2.17 12.51 -6.56
C ILE A 36 -2.67 11.61 -5.41
N ASP A 37 -1.76 11.15 -4.54
CA ASP A 37 -2.09 10.43 -3.32
C ASP A 37 -2.87 11.25 -2.29
N ALA A 38 -2.72 12.58 -2.29
CA ALA A 38 -3.56 13.50 -1.51
C ALA A 38 -5.05 13.37 -1.87
N VAL A 39 -5.37 12.82 -3.04
CA VAL A 39 -6.74 12.46 -3.46
C VAL A 39 -7.04 11.00 -3.13
N THR A 40 -6.17 10.06 -3.55
CA THR A 40 -6.50 8.63 -3.47
C THR A 40 -6.49 8.08 -2.04
N VAL A 41 -5.66 8.59 -1.13
CA VAL A 41 -5.62 8.13 0.27
C VAL A 41 -6.87 8.54 1.05
N PRO A 42 -7.32 9.82 1.05
CA PRO A 42 -8.60 10.17 1.67
C PRO A 42 -9.79 9.43 1.07
N LEU A 43 -9.81 9.24 -0.25
CA LEU A 43 -10.85 8.47 -0.95
C LEU A 43 -10.88 7.02 -0.45
N ALA A 44 -9.71 6.38 -0.34
CA ALA A 44 -9.58 5.02 0.18
C ALA A 44 -10.02 4.92 1.65
N ILE A 45 -9.69 5.89 2.50
CA ILE A 45 -10.16 5.94 3.90
C ILE A 45 -11.69 5.97 3.95
N ILE A 46 -12.32 6.89 3.20
CA ILE A 46 -13.78 7.01 3.15
C ILE A 46 -14.40 5.69 2.67
N ALA A 47 -13.86 5.12 1.60
CA ALA A 47 -14.35 3.88 1.04
C ALA A 47 -14.22 2.70 2.01
N LEU A 48 -13.09 2.57 2.72
CA LEU A 48 -12.87 1.53 3.72
C LEU A 48 -13.81 1.67 4.93
N LEU A 49 -14.12 2.89 5.38
CA LEU A 49 -15.10 3.10 6.44
C LEU A 49 -16.53 2.77 6.00
N LEU A 50 -16.87 3.08 4.74
CA LEU A 50 -18.14 2.70 4.11
C LEU A 50 -18.25 1.19 3.86
N ALA A 51 -17.13 0.46 3.83
CA ALA A 51 -17.07 -0.97 3.56
C ALA A 51 -17.92 -1.80 4.51
N PHE A 52 -18.19 -1.31 5.73
CA PHE A 52 -19.03 -2.00 6.71
C PHE A 52 -20.53 -1.79 6.48
N ARG A 53 -20.94 -0.64 5.91
CA ARG A 53 -22.35 -0.26 5.74
C ARG A 53 -22.87 -0.47 4.32
N VAL A 54 -22.16 0.08 3.33
CA VAL A 54 -22.55 0.12 1.91
C VAL A 54 -21.40 -0.41 1.04
N PRO A 55 -21.20 -1.73 0.98
CA PRO A 55 -20.04 -2.34 0.33
C PRO A 55 -19.96 -2.07 -1.18
N THR A 56 -21.08 -1.79 -1.85
CA THR A 56 -21.12 -1.38 -3.26
C THR A 56 -20.48 -0.02 -3.48
N VAL A 57 -20.85 0.98 -2.68
CA VAL A 57 -20.28 2.34 -2.72
C VAL A 57 -18.79 2.28 -2.34
N SER A 58 -18.45 1.50 -1.31
CA SER A 58 -17.05 1.25 -0.94
C SER A 58 -16.24 0.72 -2.13
N SER A 59 -16.75 -0.31 -2.80
CA SER A 59 -16.07 -0.88 -3.97
C SER A 59 -15.96 0.14 -5.11
N ALA A 60 -17.03 0.88 -5.40
CA ALA A 60 -17.03 1.87 -6.47
C ALA A 60 -15.99 2.98 -6.24
N LEU A 61 -15.89 3.50 -5.01
CA LEU A 61 -14.90 4.52 -4.66
C LEU A 61 -13.47 3.97 -4.70
N LEU A 62 -13.24 2.74 -4.22
CA LEU A 62 -11.92 2.10 -4.32
C LEU A 62 -11.53 1.86 -5.78
N THR A 63 -12.47 1.44 -6.64
CA THR A 63 -12.21 1.23 -8.07
C THR A 63 -11.97 2.56 -8.79
N ALA A 64 -12.73 3.62 -8.49
CA ALA A 64 -12.43 4.95 -9.01
C ALA A 64 -11.04 5.42 -8.57
N GLY A 65 -10.68 5.19 -7.31
CA GLY A 65 -9.33 5.41 -6.80
C GLY A 65 -8.26 4.59 -7.54
N ALA A 66 -8.54 3.34 -7.88
CA ALA A 66 -7.65 2.45 -8.65
C ALA A 66 -7.37 2.96 -10.06
N TRP A 67 -8.35 3.60 -10.71
CA TRP A 67 -8.18 4.25 -12.01
C TRP A 67 -7.37 5.54 -11.94
N ILE A 68 -7.37 6.23 -10.80
CA ILE A 68 -6.48 7.38 -10.55
C ILE A 68 -5.06 6.88 -10.24
N LYS A 69 -4.94 5.83 -9.42
CA LYS A 69 -3.67 5.22 -9.03
C LYS A 69 -3.90 3.77 -8.61
N ILE A 70 -3.09 2.83 -9.07
CA ILE A 70 -3.43 1.39 -9.00
C ILE A 70 -3.58 0.80 -7.57
N TRP A 71 -2.98 1.39 -6.54
CA TRP A 71 -2.87 0.77 -5.21
C TRP A 71 -4.21 0.46 -4.50
N PRO A 72 -5.32 1.24 -4.62
CA PRO A 72 -6.61 0.90 -4.04
C PRO A 72 -7.23 -0.36 -4.64
N ALA A 73 -6.76 -0.86 -5.79
CA ALA A 73 -7.19 -2.16 -6.34
C ALA A 73 -6.90 -3.31 -5.34
N ALA A 74 -5.81 -3.23 -4.58
CA ALA A 74 -5.51 -4.18 -3.52
C ALA A 74 -6.60 -4.18 -2.42
N LEU A 75 -7.16 -3.01 -2.10
CA LEU A 75 -8.24 -2.87 -1.14
C LEU A 75 -9.57 -3.43 -1.66
N VAL A 76 -9.83 -3.33 -2.98
CA VAL A 76 -10.96 -4.03 -3.62
C VAL A 76 -10.80 -5.54 -3.44
N GLY A 77 -9.60 -6.08 -3.71
CA GLY A 77 -9.29 -7.49 -3.48
C GLY A 77 -9.53 -7.92 -2.02
N ALA A 78 -9.05 -7.11 -1.07
CA ALA A 78 -9.31 -7.33 0.36
C ALA A 78 -10.81 -7.39 0.69
N LEU A 79 -11.61 -6.49 0.11
CA LEU A 79 -13.05 -6.41 0.33
C LEU A 79 -13.80 -7.61 -0.28
N VAL A 80 -13.45 -8.00 -1.51
CA VAL A 80 -14.02 -9.18 -2.18
C VAL A 80 -13.78 -10.44 -1.35
N VAL A 81 -12.57 -10.59 -0.83
CA VAL A 81 -12.17 -11.75 -0.01
C VAL A 81 -12.81 -11.73 1.37
N ALA A 82 -12.75 -10.59 2.08
CA ALA A 82 -13.19 -10.53 3.47
C ALA A 82 -14.73 -10.52 3.61
N ARG A 83 -15.47 -10.01 2.62
CA ARG A 83 -16.93 -9.79 2.70
C ARG A 83 -17.72 -10.75 1.79
N ARG A 84 -17.61 -12.04 2.08
CA ARG A 84 -18.18 -13.15 1.28
C ARG A 84 -19.66 -12.97 0.90
N GLY A 85 -20.50 -12.51 1.84
CA GLY A 85 -21.95 -12.35 1.62
C GLY A 85 -22.35 -11.29 0.60
N THR A 86 -21.48 -10.32 0.29
CA THR A 86 -21.75 -9.28 -0.71
C THR A 86 -20.71 -9.22 -1.81
N ARG A 87 -19.88 -10.26 -1.97
CA ARG A 87 -18.77 -10.29 -2.94
C ARG A 87 -19.21 -10.01 -4.37
N VAL A 88 -20.36 -10.56 -4.79
CA VAL A 88 -20.90 -10.36 -6.15
C VAL A 88 -21.25 -8.90 -6.37
N ARG A 89 -21.86 -8.23 -5.37
CA ARG A 89 -22.18 -6.80 -5.43
C ARG A 89 -20.94 -5.92 -5.46
N VAL A 90 -19.90 -6.29 -4.71
CA VAL A 90 -18.58 -5.61 -4.73
C VAL A 90 -17.96 -5.73 -6.12
N VAL A 91 -17.86 -6.95 -6.67
CA VAL A 91 -17.33 -7.17 -8.02
C VAL A 91 -18.15 -6.45 -9.08
N ALA A 92 -19.48 -6.53 -9.03
CA ALA A 92 -20.36 -5.84 -9.96
C ALA A 92 -20.18 -4.31 -9.91
N ALA A 93 -20.05 -3.71 -8.72
CA ALA A 93 -19.79 -2.29 -8.58
C ALA A 93 -18.41 -1.88 -9.14
N ALA A 94 -17.38 -2.69 -8.90
CA ALA A 94 -16.05 -2.48 -9.48
C ALA A 94 -16.09 -2.56 -11.01
N LEU A 95 -16.73 -3.60 -11.57
CA LEU A 95 -16.89 -3.74 -13.02
C LEU A 95 -17.69 -2.58 -13.61
N GLY A 96 -18.77 -2.16 -12.97
CA GLY A 96 -19.57 -1.02 -13.40
C GLY A 96 -18.77 0.27 -13.51
N VAL A 97 -17.98 0.61 -12.47
CA VAL A 97 -17.09 1.79 -12.52
C VAL A 97 -16.05 1.65 -13.62
N THR A 98 -15.43 0.48 -13.76
CA THR A 98 -14.45 0.22 -14.83
C THR A 98 -15.05 0.39 -16.22
N VAL A 99 -16.25 -0.14 -16.47
CA VAL A 99 -16.97 0.03 -17.74
C VAL A 99 -17.24 1.50 -18.01
N VAL A 100 -17.70 2.27 -17.02
CA VAL A 100 -17.94 3.70 -17.17
C VAL A 100 -16.64 4.44 -17.52
N VAL A 101 -15.54 4.19 -16.79
CA VAL A 101 -14.25 4.85 -17.07
C VAL A 101 -13.74 4.51 -18.47
N ILE A 102 -13.78 3.23 -18.87
CA ILE A 102 -13.36 2.80 -20.21
C ILE A 102 -14.26 3.45 -21.27
N ALA A 103 -15.59 3.41 -21.12
CA ALA A 103 -16.51 4.02 -22.07
C ALA A 103 -16.26 5.53 -22.22
N THR A 104 -16.00 6.25 -21.11
CA THR A 104 -15.62 7.66 -21.15
C THR A 104 -14.30 7.88 -21.88
N LEU A 105 -13.26 7.06 -21.63
CA LEU A 105 -11.98 7.14 -22.35
C LEU A 105 -12.17 6.92 -23.86
N PHE A 106 -12.99 5.95 -24.25
CA PHE A 106 -13.33 5.70 -25.65
C PHE A 106 -14.06 6.90 -26.28
N ALA A 107 -15.06 7.45 -25.60
CA ALA A 107 -15.82 8.60 -26.08
C ALA A 107 -14.94 9.86 -26.25
N LEU A 108 -13.88 9.99 -25.47
CA LEU A 108 -12.90 11.08 -25.55
C LEU A 108 -11.71 10.78 -26.49
N GLY A 109 -11.76 9.69 -27.26
CA GLY A 109 -10.71 9.31 -28.21
C GLY A 109 -9.44 8.69 -27.60
N GLY A 110 -9.45 8.37 -26.31
CA GLY A 110 -8.32 7.84 -25.54
C GLY A 110 -8.17 6.31 -25.55
N ALA A 111 -8.87 5.60 -26.45
CA ALA A 111 -8.94 4.13 -26.44
C ALA A 111 -7.56 3.43 -26.46
N GLY A 112 -6.59 3.98 -27.19
CA GLY A 112 -5.21 3.44 -27.26
C GLY A 112 -4.45 3.50 -25.92
N ASN A 113 -4.89 4.32 -24.97
CA ASN A 113 -4.20 4.54 -23.70
C ASN A 113 -4.73 3.68 -22.54
N VAL A 114 -5.79 2.91 -22.75
CA VAL A 114 -6.44 2.10 -21.69
C VAL A 114 -5.44 1.15 -20.99
N PHE A 115 -4.49 0.61 -21.76
CA PHE A 115 -3.43 -0.26 -21.25
C PHE A 115 -2.06 0.42 -21.12
N GLY A 116 -1.97 1.74 -21.29
CA GLY A 116 -0.70 2.48 -21.25
C GLY A 116 0.03 2.40 -19.91
N PHE A 117 -0.70 2.10 -18.82
CA PHE A 117 -0.08 1.84 -17.53
C PHE A 117 0.74 0.53 -17.52
N LEU A 118 0.35 -0.49 -18.31
CA LEU A 118 1.09 -1.75 -18.39
C LEU A 118 2.45 -1.54 -19.05
N SER A 119 2.49 -0.84 -20.19
CA SER A 119 3.75 -0.50 -20.88
C SER A 119 4.66 0.34 -19.99
N SER A 120 4.10 1.27 -19.22
CA SER A 120 4.88 2.09 -18.26
C SER A 120 5.59 1.28 -17.16
N GLN A 121 5.18 0.03 -16.90
CA GLN A 121 5.83 -0.84 -15.92
C GLN A 121 7.01 -1.62 -16.49
N PHE A 122 7.00 -1.98 -17.78
CA PHE A 122 8.03 -2.84 -18.36
C PHE A 122 9.39 -2.14 -18.53
N GLY A 123 9.42 -0.81 -18.65
CA GLY A 123 10.65 -0.03 -18.86
C GLY A 123 11.34 0.51 -17.59
N ARG A 124 10.78 0.32 -16.39
CA ARG A 124 11.38 0.91 -15.17
C ARG A 124 12.48 0.04 -14.59
N GLY A 125 13.59 0.68 -14.21
CA GLY A 125 14.68 0.08 -13.47
C GLY A 125 14.34 -0.09 -11.99
N LEU A 126 15.38 -0.37 -11.20
CA LEU A 126 15.27 -0.59 -9.76
C LEU A 126 15.58 0.72 -9.02
N GLN A 127 14.55 1.40 -8.52
CA GLN A 127 14.73 2.68 -7.83
C GLN A 127 15.51 2.51 -6.53
N VAL A 128 16.40 3.45 -6.24
CA VAL A 128 17.35 3.40 -5.12
C VAL A 128 16.65 3.22 -3.77
N GLU A 129 15.45 3.77 -3.59
CA GLU A 129 14.69 3.67 -2.35
C GLU A 129 13.82 2.40 -2.22
N SER A 130 13.75 1.56 -3.26
CA SER A 130 12.96 0.33 -3.24
C SER A 130 13.59 -0.71 -2.30
N THR A 131 12.75 -1.58 -1.72
CA THR A 131 13.24 -2.56 -0.73
C THR A 131 14.30 -3.48 -1.32
N ALA A 132 14.08 -3.94 -2.55
CA ALA A 132 14.97 -4.83 -3.26
C ALA A 132 16.24 -4.16 -3.81
N ALA A 133 16.29 -2.83 -3.89
CA ALA A 133 17.51 -2.09 -4.25
C ALA A 133 18.56 -2.11 -3.14
N THR A 134 18.13 -2.21 -1.88
CA THR A 134 18.99 -2.04 -0.68
C THR A 134 20.34 -2.78 -0.78
N PRO A 135 20.41 -4.07 -1.16
CA PRO A 135 21.69 -4.76 -1.29
C PRO A 135 22.59 -4.15 -2.36
N PHE A 136 22.04 -3.79 -3.52
CA PHE A 136 22.78 -3.18 -4.62
C PHE A 136 23.24 -1.76 -4.29
N THR A 137 22.43 -0.99 -3.55
CA THR A 137 22.86 0.33 -3.05
C THR A 137 24.05 0.23 -2.12
N TRP A 138 24.10 -0.80 -1.27
CA TRP A 138 25.28 -1.06 -0.43
C TRP A 138 26.51 -1.43 -1.25
N LEU A 139 26.36 -2.23 -2.31
CA LEU A 139 27.48 -2.53 -3.22
C LEU A 139 28.03 -1.26 -3.87
N ALA A 140 27.16 -0.33 -4.27
CA ALA A 140 27.58 0.98 -4.78
C ALA A 140 28.32 1.80 -3.71
N ALA A 141 27.82 1.86 -2.47
CA ALA A 141 28.48 2.58 -1.37
C ALA A 141 29.81 1.98 -0.92
N LEU A 142 29.96 0.67 -1.04
CA LEU A 142 31.20 -0.05 -0.77
C LEU A 142 32.16 -0.03 -1.97
N HIS A 143 31.85 0.72 -3.03
CA HIS A 143 32.65 0.87 -4.24
C HIS A 143 32.97 -0.47 -4.91
N VAL A 144 32.04 -1.43 -4.83
CA VAL A 144 32.15 -2.70 -5.55
C VAL A 144 31.99 -2.42 -7.05
N GLY A 145 32.95 -2.88 -7.85
CA GLY A 145 33.01 -2.60 -9.28
C GLY A 145 31.70 -2.95 -10.02
N GLY A 146 31.23 -2.03 -10.85
CA GLY A 146 30.04 -2.20 -11.69
C GLY A 146 28.71 -1.82 -11.04
N PHE A 147 28.67 -1.41 -9.75
CA PHE A 147 27.46 -0.93 -9.09
C PHE A 147 27.47 0.58 -8.89
N HIS A 148 26.42 1.25 -9.36
CA HIS A 148 26.31 2.71 -9.25
C HIS A 148 24.87 3.14 -8.97
N VAL A 149 24.70 4.28 -8.31
CA VAL A 149 23.43 5.00 -8.30
C VAL A 149 23.45 5.97 -9.49
N ALA A 150 22.49 5.82 -10.40
CA ALA A 150 22.40 6.60 -11.63
C ALA A 150 21.09 7.38 -11.68
N TYR A 151 21.15 8.60 -12.20
CA TYR A 151 19.96 9.40 -12.46
C TYR A 151 19.34 9.02 -13.81
N ASN A 152 18.07 8.64 -13.80
CA ASN A 152 17.29 8.40 -14.99
C ASN A 152 16.46 9.66 -15.31
N ALA A 153 16.85 10.37 -16.36
CA ALA A 153 16.24 11.65 -16.75
C ALA A 153 14.85 11.50 -17.37
N ASP A 154 14.56 10.38 -18.05
CA ASP A 154 13.28 10.14 -18.73
C ASP A 154 12.11 10.06 -17.73
N ILE A 155 12.40 9.59 -16.52
CA ILE A 155 11.41 9.35 -15.47
C ILE A 155 11.75 10.03 -14.13
N ILE A 156 12.76 10.92 -14.14
CA ILE A 156 13.15 11.82 -13.06
C ILE A 156 13.30 11.06 -11.72
N THR A 157 14.19 10.08 -11.69
CA THR A 157 14.41 9.25 -10.50
C THR A 157 15.83 8.69 -10.45
N PHE A 158 16.28 8.33 -9.25
CA PHE A 158 17.52 7.60 -9.06
C PHE A 158 17.25 6.10 -9.08
N GLU A 159 18.06 5.38 -9.84
CA GLU A 159 18.02 3.94 -10.00
C GLU A 159 19.40 3.37 -9.66
N VAL A 160 19.44 2.12 -9.21
CA VAL A 160 20.69 1.39 -9.09
C VAL A 160 20.97 0.68 -10.41
N THR A 161 22.22 0.71 -10.85
CA THR A 161 22.70 -0.07 -11.98
C THR A 161 23.77 -1.04 -11.53
N GLY A 162 23.90 -2.15 -12.25
CA GLY A 162 24.96 -3.12 -12.05
C GLY A 162 24.55 -4.56 -12.37
N PRO A 163 25.50 -5.50 -12.24
CA PRO A 163 25.26 -6.91 -12.51
C PRO A 163 24.04 -7.45 -11.75
N GLY A 164 23.11 -8.10 -12.47
CA GLY A 164 21.92 -8.72 -11.89
C GLY A 164 20.78 -7.78 -11.51
N VAL A 165 20.96 -6.45 -11.52
CA VAL A 165 19.92 -5.49 -11.12
C VAL A 165 18.68 -5.58 -12.01
N THR A 166 18.88 -5.63 -13.34
CA THR A 166 17.77 -5.76 -14.31
C THR A 166 17.00 -7.07 -14.12
N PHE A 167 17.69 -8.15 -13.79
CA PHE A 167 17.06 -9.44 -13.51
C PHE A 167 16.19 -9.39 -12.25
N VAL A 168 16.71 -8.82 -11.15
CA VAL A 168 15.92 -8.63 -9.92
C VAL A 168 14.73 -7.71 -10.19
N ALA A 169 14.92 -6.61 -10.92
CA ALA A 169 13.84 -5.71 -11.31
C ALA A 169 12.73 -6.45 -12.09
N ALA A 170 13.09 -7.34 -13.01
CA ALA A 170 12.14 -8.15 -13.78
C ALA A 170 11.39 -9.17 -12.90
N LEU A 171 12.07 -9.77 -11.91
CA LEU A 171 11.49 -10.76 -10.99
C LEU A 171 10.49 -10.15 -9.98
N LEU A 172 10.62 -8.86 -9.68
CA LEU A 172 9.75 -8.19 -8.71
C LEU A 172 8.28 -8.16 -9.14
N THR A 173 7.98 -8.01 -10.43
CA THR A 173 6.60 -8.02 -10.93
C THR A 173 5.88 -9.37 -10.70
N PRO A 174 6.42 -10.53 -11.14
CA PRO A 174 5.80 -11.81 -10.83
C PRO A 174 5.81 -12.12 -9.32
N LEU A 175 6.86 -11.73 -8.60
CA LEU A 175 6.92 -11.90 -7.13
C LEU A 175 5.79 -11.13 -6.43
N LEU A 176 5.52 -9.90 -6.85
CA LEU A 176 4.40 -9.10 -6.35
C LEU A 176 3.07 -9.82 -6.57
N ALA A 177 2.83 -10.31 -7.78
CA ALA A 177 1.61 -11.04 -8.11
C ALA A 177 1.44 -12.29 -7.22
N ILE A 178 2.49 -13.10 -7.09
CA ILE A 178 2.49 -14.30 -6.24
C ILE A 178 2.24 -13.95 -4.77
N ALA A 179 2.95 -12.94 -4.24
CA ALA A 179 2.80 -12.51 -2.85
C ALA A 179 1.40 -11.96 -2.57
N ALA A 180 0.83 -11.17 -3.49
CA ALA A 180 -0.53 -10.64 -3.36
C ALA A 180 -1.56 -11.77 -3.39
N LEU A 181 -1.42 -12.74 -4.30
CA LEU A 181 -2.27 -13.92 -4.37
C LEU A 181 -2.16 -14.78 -3.09
N ALA A 182 -0.97 -14.96 -2.54
CA ALA A 182 -0.78 -15.70 -1.29
C ALA A 182 -1.49 -15.03 -0.11
N VAL A 183 -1.40 -13.69 0.01
CA VAL A 183 -2.10 -12.93 1.05
C VAL A 183 -3.62 -12.96 0.84
N LEU A 184 -4.10 -12.85 -0.40
CA LEU A 184 -5.53 -13.00 -0.72
C LEU A 184 -6.04 -14.40 -0.40
N ALA A 185 -5.27 -15.45 -0.73
CA ALA A 185 -5.61 -16.84 -0.43
C ALA A 185 -5.69 -17.08 1.09
N LEU A 186 -4.73 -16.53 1.86
CA LEU A 186 -4.78 -16.57 3.33
C LEU A 186 -6.02 -15.86 3.88
N GLY A 187 -6.35 -14.69 3.35
CA GLY A 187 -7.57 -13.96 3.70
C GLY A 187 -8.85 -14.74 3.36
N ALA A 188 -8.87 -15.39 2.19
CA ALA A 188 -10.01 -16.19 1.73
C ALA A 188 -10.20 -17.41 2.61
N TRP A 189 -9.11 -18.11 2.94
CA TRP A 189 -9.13 -19.22 3.88
C TRP A 189 -9.70 -18.82 5.25
N LYS A 190 -9.28 -17.67 5.79
CA LYS A 190 -9.85 -17.13 7.03
C LYS A 190 -11.32 -16.78 6.90
N SER A 191 -11.73 -16.11 5.82
CA SER A 191 -13.12 -15.74 5.59
C SER A 191 -14.03 -16.97 5.46
N VAL A 192 -13.60 -18.01 4.74
CA VAL A 192 -14.33 -19.28 4.59
C VAL A 192 -14.51 -19.97 5.95
N ARG A 193 -13.50 -19.91 6.84
CA ARG A 193 -13.61 -20.43 8.21
C ARG A 193 -14.42 -19.53 9.15
N GLY A 194 -15.07 -18.48 8.65
CA GLY A 194 -15.95 -17.64 9.45
C GLY A 194 -15.25 -16.55 10.27
N ALA A 195 -14.07 -16.09 9.84
CA ALA A 195 -13.46 -14.88 10.40
C ALA A 195 -14.38 -13.67 10.24
N HIS A 196 -14.51 -12.87 11.31
CA HIS A 196 -15.38 -11.69 11.28
C HIS A 196 -14.76 -10.55 10.45
N LEU A 197 -15.56 -9.90 9.60
CA LEU A 197 -15.13 -8.83 8.67
C LEU A 197 -14.31 -7.74 9.38
N VAL A 198 -14.79 -7.29 10.55
CA VAL A 198 -14.16 -6.22 11.35
C VAL A 198 -12.74 -6.59 11.81
N GLN A 199 -12.47 -7.89 12.02
CA GLN A 199 -11.15 -8.37 12.47
C GLN A 199 -10.23 -8.74 11.30
N LEU A 200 -10.80 -9.13 10.15
CA LEU A 200 -10.05 -9.59 8.98
C LEU A 200 -9.65 -8.46 8.03
N LEU A 201 -10.56 -7.53 7.75
CA LEU A 201 -10.35 -6.52 6.71
C LEU A 201 -9.15 -5.59 7.00
N PRO A 202 -8.96 -5.02 8.21
CA PRO A 202 -7.84 -4.12 8.45
C PRO A 202 -6.45 -4.75 8.27
N PRO A 203 -6.10 -5.91 8.88
CA PRO A 203 -4.79 -6.51 8.66
C PRO A 203 -4.61 -7.02 7.22
N LEU A 204 -5.68 -7.48 6.56
CA LEU A 204 -5.62 -7.94 5.17
C LEU A 204 -5.34 -6.77 4.21
N ALA A 205 -6.05 -5.65 4.39
CA ALA A 205 -5.82 -4.42 3.65
C ALA A 205 -4.39 -3.91 3.81
N LEU A 206 -3.89 -3.86 5.06
CA LEU A 206 -2.51 -3.44 5.33
C LEU A 206 -1.48 -4.38 4.68
N ALA A 207 -1.68 -5.69 4.80
CA ALA A 207 -0.77 -6.68 4.21
C ALA A 207 -0.68 -6.55 2.69
N LEU A 208 -1.81 -6.39 1.99
CA LEU A 208 -1.82 -6.25 0.54
C LEU A 208 -1.16 -4.95 0.07
N VAL A 209 -1.41 -3.83 0.77
CA VAL A 209 -0.73 -2.57 0.49
C VAL A 209 0.79 -2.71 0.71
N LEU A 210 1.22 -3.37 1.79
CA LEU A 210 2.63 -3.59 2.06
C LEU A 210 3.29 -4.54 1.06
N VAL A 211 2.57 -5.54 0.54
CA VAL A 211 3.07 -6.34 -0.60
C VAL A 211 3.35 -5.43 -1.79
N LEU A 212 2.41 -4.56 -2.16
CA LEU A 212 2.60 -3.60 -3.27
C LEU A 212 3.77 -2.62 -3.06
N ILE A 213 4.21 -2.39 -1.83
CA ILE A 213 5.35 -1.51 -1.51
C ILE A 213 6.65 -2.31 -1.48
N VAL A 214 6.69 -3.41 -0.74
CA VAL A 214 7.91 -4.21 -0.48
C VAL A 214 8.40 -4.93 -1.73
N THR A 215 7.48 -5.41 -2.57
CA THR A 215 7.81 -6.18 -3.78
C THR A 215 7.85 -5.32 -5.05
N ASN A 216 7.86 -4.00 -4.90
CA ASN A 216 7.89 -3.08 -6.04
C ASN A 216 9.31 -2.66 -6.37
N LYS A 217 9.63 -2.63 -7.67
CA LYS A 217 10.89 -2.09 -8.18
C LYS A 217 10.94 -0.55 -8.13
N VAL A 218 9.78 0.09 -8.08
CA VAL A 218 9.62 1.54 -7.88
C VAL A 218 9.44 1.81 -6.38
N GLY A 219 10.28 2.66 -5.81
CA GLY A 219 10.45 2.83 -4.37
C GLY A 219 10.11 4.23 -3.84
N SER A 220 9.25 4.98 -4.52
CA SER A 220 9.01 6.40 -4.19
C SER A 220 8.53 6.63 -2.73
N PRO A 221 9.05 7.66 -2.02
CA PRO A 221 8.61 8.06 -0.67
C PRO A 221 7.10 8.23 -0.54
N GLN A 222 6.43 8.66 -1.61
CA GLN A 222 4.98 8.84 -1.62
C GLN A 222 4.23 7.51 -1.43
N PHE A 223 4.75 6.36 -1.85
CA PHE A 223 4.01 5.08 -1.71
C PHE A 223 3.73 4.70 -0.25
N LEU A 224 4.46 5.31 0.68
CA LEU A 224 4.29 5.07 2.10
C LEU A 224 3.01 5.72 2.66
N ASP A 225 2.38 6.67 1.97
CA ASP A 225 1.08 7.19 2.38
C ASP A 225 -0.06 6.15 2.24
N TRP A 226 0.09 5.14 1.40
CA TRP A 226 -0.93 4.10 1.19
C TRP A 226 -1.22 3.32 2.47
N ILE A 227 -0.21 3.14 3.33
CA ILE A 227 -0.39 2.41 4.60
C ILE A 227 -1.32 3.16 5.57
N ILE A 228 -1.46 4.48 5.40
CA ILE A 228 -2.29 5.33 6.27
C ILE A 228 -3.74 4.87 6.22
N ALA A 229 -4.28 4.52 5.04
CA ALA A 229 -5.70 4.17 4.92
C ALA A 229 -6.08 2.90 5.71
N PRO A 230 -5.34 1.77 5.60
CA PRO A 230 -5.54 0.61 6.47
C PRO A 230 -5.34 0.91 7.96
N PHE A 231 -4.38 1.75 8.36
CA PHE A 231 -4.18 2.10 9.76
C PHE A 231 -5.33 2.93 10.33
N VAL A 232 -5.84 3.90 9.58
CA VAL A 232 -7.01 4.71 9.98
C VAL A 232 -8.25 3.81 10.13
N LEU A 233 -8.47 2.90 9.18
CA LEU A 233 -9.52 1.89 9.29
C LEU A 233 -9.35 1.04 10.55
N TRP A 234 -8.14 0.54 10.80
CA TRP A 234 -7.87 -0.33 11.96
C TRP A 234 -8.07 0.42 13.28
N ALA A 235 -7.62 1.67 13.38
CA ALA A 235 -7.80 2.51 14.55
C ALA A 235 -9.28 2.81 14.82
N ALA A 236 -10.10 2.95 13.77
CA ALA A 236 -11.54 3.09 13.90
C ALA A 236 -12.17 1.85 14.57
N VAL A 237 -11.79 0.64 14.11
CA VAL A 237 -12.47 -0.59 14.55
C VAL A 237 -11.87 -1.25 15.80
N ASP A 238 -10.56 -1.19 16.01
CA ASP A 238 -9.87 -1.79 17.16
C ASP A 238 -8.54 -1.09 17.47
N GLY A 239 -8.57 -0.12 18.39
CA GLY A 239 -7.37 0.61 18.82
C GLY A 239 -6.47 -0.14 19.80
N THR A 240 -6.93 -1.25 20.42
CA THR A 240 -6.18 -1.90 21.52
C THR A 240 -5.06 -2.80 20.99
N ARG A 241 -5.32 -3.53 19.90
CA ARG A 241 -4.39 -4.49 19.29
C ARG A 241 -3.48 -3.86 18.23
N LEU A 242 -3.50 -2.53 18.12
CA LEU A 242 -2.87 -1.77 17.03
C LEU A 242 -1.55 -1.08 17.43
N ARG A 243 -1.20 -1.02 18.74
CA ARG A 243 -0.05 -0.25 19.24
C ARG A 243 1.27 -0.58 18.55
N THR A 244 1.59 -1.86 18.39
CA THR A 244 2.81 -2.29 17.69
C THR A 244 2.81 -1.85 16.23
N GLY A 245 1.68 -2.00 15.54
CA GLY A 245 1.52 -1.54 14.16
C GLY A 245 1.67 -0.04 14.03
N LEU A 246 1.08 0.76 14.92
CA LEU A 246 1.23 2.23 14.92
C LEU A 246 2.68 2.67 15.12
N ARG A 247 3.42 2.01 16.02
CA ARG A 247 4.83 2.31 16.25
C ARG A 247 5.69 1.97 15.02
N LEU A 248 5.50 0.79 14.45
CA LEU A 248 6.23 0.37 13.25
C LEU A 248 5.88 1.27 12.04
N GLY A 249 4.59 1.51 11.79
CA GLY A 249 4.11 2.37 10.72
C GLY A 249 4.58 3.82 10.90
N GLY A 250 4.44 4.38 12.10
CA GLY A 250 4.94 5.73 12.41
C GLY A 250 6.45 5.85 12.23
N ALA A 251 7.23 4.86 12.68
CA ALA A 251 8.67 4.83 12.47
C ALA A 251 9.05 4.76 10.99
N VAL A 252 8.34 3.96 10.19
CA VAL A 252 8.51 3.93 8.73
C VAL A 252 8.27 5.31 8.13
N LEU A 253 7.16 5.97 8.49
CA LEU A 253 6.81 7.29 7.95
C LEU A 253 7.81 8.37 8.36
N LEU A 254 8.22 8.40 9.63
CA LEU A 254 9.23 9.33 10.15
C LEU A 254 10.58 9.15 9.46
N LEU A 255 11.02 7.90 9.27
CA LEU A 255 12.24 7.63 8.53
C LEU A 255 12.10 8.01 7.05
N THR A 256 10.93 7.83 6.45
CA THR A 256 10.66 8.30 5.08
C THR A 256 10.76 9.83 4.98
N GLN A 257 10.24 10.57 5.96
CA GLN A 257 10.38 12.04 6.02
C GLN A 257 11.84 12.46 6.22
N LEU A 258 12.60 11.71 7.04
CA LEU A 258 14.04 11.94 7.20
C LEU A 258 14.77 11.69 5.87
N ILE A 259 14.51 10.56 5.20
CA ILE A 259 15.14 10.19 3.93
C ILE A 259 14.83 11.22 2.84
N TYR A 260 13.56 11.62 2.70
CA TYR A 260 13.15 12.61 1.72
C TYR A 260 12.21 13.64 2.35
N PRO A 261 12.55 14.94 2.29
CA PRO A 261 13.62 15.53 1.49
C PRO A 261 14.97 15.72 2.23
N ILE A 262 15.09 15.37 3.51
CA ILE A 262 16.14 15.91 4.39
C ILE A 262 17.54 15.37 4.06
N ILE A 263 17.72 14.04 4.01
CA ILE A 263 19.04 13.40 3.76
C ILE A 263 19.13 12.72 2.39
N TYR A 264 18.28 13.13 1.45
CA TYR A 264 18.19 12.45 0.16
C TYR A 264 19.48 12.55 -0.64
N ASP A 265 20.25 13.61 -0.39
CA ASP A 265 21.57 13.86 -0.95
C ASP A 265 22.56 12.71 -0.62
N LEU A 266 22.47 12.15 0.58
CA LEU A 266 23.26 11.00 1.01
C LEU A 266 22.86 9.70 0.31
N ILE A 267 21.64 9.60 -0.25
CA ILE A 267 21.19 8.39 -0.96
C ILE A 267 21.72 8.38 -2.38
N TRP A 268 21.55 9.46 -3.14
CA TRP A 268 21.99 9.49 -4.53
C TRP A 268 23.52 9.55 -4.68
N SER A 269 24.23 10.09 -3.69
CA SER A 269 25.70 10.01 -3.61
C SER A 269 26.22 8.65 -3.12
N ALA A 270 25.33 7.68 -2.89
CA ALA A 270 25.65 6.37 -2.33
C ALA A 270 26.44 6.45 -1.00
N HIS A 271 26.16 7.44 -0.16
CA HIS A 271 26.85 7.61 1.11
C HIS A 271 26.37 6.58 2.15
N PRO A 272 27.27 5.83 2.83
CA PRO A 272 26.89 4.73 3.73
C PRO A 272 25.88 5.12 4.81
N LEU A 273 25.97 6.34 5.35
CA LEU A 273 25.02 6.84 6.36
C LEU A 273 23.57 6.92 5.81
N GLY A 274 23.39 7.46 4.60
CA GLY A 274 22.07 7.55 3.98
C GLY A 274 21.50 6.16 3.73
N ILE A 275 22.32 5.27 3.17
CA ILE A 275 21.90 3.89 2.87
C ILE A 275 21.61 3.11 4.15
N ALA A 276 22.32 3.36 5.25
CA ALA A 276 22.02 2.76 6.54
C ALA A 276 20.62 3.16 7.05
N VAL A 277 20.27 4.45 6.99
CA VAL A 277 18.93 4.94 7.36
C VAL A 277 17.85 4.34 6.45
N LEU A 278 18.10 4.30 5.15
CA LEU A 278 17.21 3.66 4.17
C LEU A 278 17.03 2.15 4.46
N SER A 279 18.12 1.46 4.82
CA SER A 279 18.09 0.05 5.19
C SER A 279 17.22 -0.20 6.41
N VAL A 280 17.34 0.63 7.46
CA VAL A 280 16.48 0.54 8.64
C VAL A 280 15.00 0.73 8.27
N ARG A 281 14.68 1.72 7.43
CA ARG A 281 13.30 1.93 6.93
C ARG A 281 12.79 0.71 6.17
N ASN A 282 13.60 0.13 5.30
CA ASN A 282 13.24 -1.05 4.50
C ASN A 282 13.06 -2.31 5.33
N ILE A 283 13.92 -2.52 6.34
CA ILE A 283 13.77 -3.61 7.32
C ILE A 283 12.46 -3.45 8.10
N LEU A 284 12.13 -2.22 8.53
CA LEU A 284 10.87 -1.95 9.22
C LEU A 284 9.65 -2.19 8.33
N LEU A 285 9.73 -1.88 7.03
CA LEU A 285 8.66 -2.22 6.07
C LEU A 285 8.43 -3.73 5.95
N VAL A 286 9.51 -4.50 5.77
CA VAL A 286 9.42 -5.97 5.72
C VAL A 286 8.89 -6.52 7.05
N THR A 287 9.36 -5.97 8.17
CA THR A 287 8.88 -6.34 9.51
C THR A 287 7.39 -6.06 9.67
N LEU A 288 6.93 -4.90 9.19
CA LEU A 288 5.53 -4.52 9.22
C LEU A 288 4.67 -5.41 8.31
N LEU A 289 5.20 -5.81 7.14
CA LEU A 289 4.54 -6.78 6.24
C LEU A 289 4.38 -8.12 6.94
N VAL A 290 5.47 -8.69 7.47
CA VAL A 290 5.43 -9.96 8.22
C VAL A 290 4.47 -9.86 9.40
N TRP A 291 4.51 -8.76 10.15
CA TRP A 291 3.58 -8.51 11.24
C TRP A 291 2.13 -8.52 10.75
N SER A 292 1.80 -7.78 9.69
CA SER A 292 0.44 -7.70 9.14
C SER A 292 -0.08 -9.06 8.65
N VAL A 293 0.75 -9.85 7.95
CA VAL A 293 0.41 -11.21 7.51
C VAL A 293 0.17 -12.13 8.71
N ARG A 294 1.01 -12.05 9.75
CA ARG A 294 0.77 -12.79 11.02
C ARG A 294 -0.53 -12.38 11.69
N ARG A 295 -0.92 -11.10 11.60
CA ARG A 295 -2.21 -10.62 12.13
C ARG A 295 -3.38 -11.21 11.34
N VAL A 296 -3.31 -11.31 10.01
CA VAL A 296 -4.29 -12.03 9.18
C VAL A 296 -4.37 -13.51 9.58
N ALA A 297 -3.22 -14.19 9.67
CA ALA A 297 -3.14 -15.61 10.03
C ALA A 297 -3.67 -15.91 11.45
N ARG A 298 -3.63 -14.94 12.35
CA ARG A 298 -4.13 -15.06 13.75
C ARG A 298 -5.55 -14.53 13.94
N VAL A 299 -6.25 -14.12 12.89
CA VAL A 299 -7.67 -13.75 13.02
C VAL A 299 -8.46 -14.97 13.52
N PRO A 300 -9.22 -14.84 14.64
CA PRO A 300 -10.11 -15.87 15.13
C PRO A 300 -11.15 -16.27 14.09
N VAL A 301 -11.42 -17.57 14.03
CA VAL A 301 -12.41 -18.18 13.14
C VAL A 301 -13.49 -18.84 14.00
N ARG A 302 -14.74 -18.85 13.55
CA ARG A 302 -15.79 -19.55 14.29
C ARG A 302 -15.51 -21.05 14.17
N VAL A 303 -15.26 -21.71 15.29
CA VAL A 303 -15.27 -23.18 15.33
C VAL A 303 -16.74 -23.57 15.31
N THR A 304 -17.22 -24.09 14.18
CA THR A 304 -18.47 -24.84 14.17
C THR A 304 -18.22 -26.10 14.98
N SER A 305 -18.61 -26.10 16.25
CA SER A 305 -18.78 -27.33 17.01
C SER A 305 -19.82 -28.14 16.25
N TYR A 306 -19.42 -29.22 15.57
CA TYR A 306 -20.38 -30.28 15.28
C TYR A 306 -20.81 -30.80 16.65
N ALA A 307 -22.07 -30.53 17.01
CA ALA A 307 -22.69 -31.19 18.14
C ALA A 307 -22.65 -32.71 17.88
N ALA A 308 -22.40 -33.44 18.97
CA ALA A 308 -22.18 -34.88 19.05
C ALA A 308 -23.26 -35.72 18.35
#